data_AF-A0A451A9A2-F1
#
_entry.id   AF-A0A451A9A2-F1
#
_cell.length_a   1.000
_cell.length_b   1.000
_cell.length_c   1.000
_cell.angle_alpha   90.00
_cell.angle_beta   90.00
_cell.angle_gamma   90.00
#
_symmetry.space_group_name_H-M   'P 1'
#
loop_
_entity.id
_entity.type
_entity.pdbx_description
1 polymer ?
#
loop_
_entity_poly.entity_id
_entity_poly.type
_entity_poly.pdbx_seq_one_letter_code
_entity_poly.pdbx_strand_id
1 'polypeptide(L)'
;MKFFTKPPKTFEEQMDLLESRGMIISDRSAAHHHLSHLNYYRLTAYWLPFQENTVTHRFKQETLFDDIINLYMFDKKLRLLLLNAVERIEISVRTQWAYHLCIGKTKILTELMRG
;
A
#
# COMPACT_ATOMS: atom_id res chain seq x y z
N MET A 1 7.56 -20.81 -17.62
CA MET A 1 6.89 -20.52 -16.32
C MET A 1 7.79 -21.06 -15.21
N LYS A 2 8.43 -20.20 -14.40
CA LYS A 2 9.29 -20.66 -13.30
C LYS A 2 8.40 -21.15 -12.17
N PHE A 3 8.42 -22.44 -11.88
CA PHE A 3 7.73 -23.00 -10.71
C PHE A 3 8.44 -22.51 -9.45
N PHE A 4 7.71 -21.86 -8.54
CA PHE A 4 8.22 -21.54 -7.22
C PHE A 4 8.33 -22.83 -6.41
N THR A 5 9.56 -23.32 -6.22
CA THR A 5 9.86 -24.61 -5.58
C THR A 5 10.04 -24.50 -4.06
N LYS A 6 10.03 -23.29 -3.49
CA LYS A 6 10.16 -23.12 -2.04
C LYS A 6 8.81 -23.45 -1.38
N PRO A 7 8.78 -24.38 -0.40
CA PRO A 7 7.56 -24.67 0.32
C PRO A 7 7.05 -23.41 1.04
N PRO A 8 5.73 -23.20 1.10
CA PRO A 8 5.16 -22.09 1.85
C PRO A 8 5.51 -22.25 3.32
N LYS A 9 5.79 -21.14 3.99
CA LYS A 9 5.97 -21.11 5.44
C LYS A 9 4.65 -20.91 6.14
N THR A 10 4.40 -21.66 7.21
CA THR A 10 3.28 -21.40 8.12
C THR A 10 3.46 -20.04 8.79
N PHE A 11 2.40 -19.50 9.41
CA PHE A 11 2.51 -18.22 10.13
C PHE A 11 3.47 -18.32 11.33
N GLU A 12 3.50 -19.45 12.01
CA GLU A 12 4.48 -19.72 13.08
C GLU A 12 5.91 -19.69 12.54
N GLU A 13 6.18 -20.41 11.44
CA GLU A 13 7.51 -20.41 10.80
C GLU A 13 7.92 -19.03 10.27
N GLN A 14 6.96 -18.19 9.91
CA GLN A 14 7.22 -16.80 9.53
C GLN A 14 7.62 -15.96 10.76
N MET A 15 6.93 -16.10 11.89
CA MET A 15 7.29 -15.42 13.14
C MET A 15 8.66 -15.86 13.63
N ASP A 16 8.95 -17.16 13.62
CA ASP A 16 10.26 -17.70 14.01
C ASP A 16 11.38 -17.17 13.10
N LEU A 17 11.09 -17.03 11.80
CA LEU A 17 12.03 -16.42 10.86
C LEU A 17 12.30 -14.94 11.17
N LEU A 18 11.27 -14.18 11.59
CA LEU A 18 11.42 -12.77 11.94
C LEU A 18 12.24 -12.61 13.23
N GLU A 19 11.95 -13.43 14.25
CA GLU A 19 12.70 -13.45 15.52
C GLU A 19 14.16 -13.86 15.31
N SER A 20 14.42 -14.91 14.52
CA SER A 20 15.80 -15.33 14.20
C SER A 20 16.59 -14.28 13.41
N ARG A 21 15.91 -13.31 12.78
CA ARG A 21 16.50 -12.16 12.08
C ARG A 21 16.68 -10.92 12.97
N GLY A 22 16.30 -11.00 14.24
CA GLY A 22 16.46 -9.93 15.22
C GLY A 22 15.23 -9.04 15.41
N MET A 23 14.07 -9.41 14.87
CA MET A 23 12.82 -8.70 15.16
C MET A 23 12.23 -9.16 16.49
N ILE A 24 11.79 -8.22 17.32
CA ILE A 24 11.15 -8.51 18.60
C ILE A 24 9.63 -8.61 18.38
N ILE A 25 9.05 -9.74 18.76
CA ILE A 25 7.60 -9.96 18.73
C ILE A 25 7.10 -10.03 20.18
N SER A 26 6.57 -8.92 20.68
CA SER A 26 6.08 -8.83 22.07
C SER A 26 4.81 -9.67 22.31
N ASP A 27 3.93 -9.75 21.30
CA ASP A 27 2.70 -10.54 21.34
C ASP A 27 2.60 -11.40 20.06
N ARG A 28 2.92 -12.69 20.18
CA ARG A 28 2.83 -13.63 19.06
C ARG A 28 1.39 -13.88 18.59
N SER A 29 0.39 -13.76 19.46
CA SER A 29 -1.00 -13.92 19.06
C SER A 29 -1.44 -12.78 18.13
N ALA A 30 -1.10 -11.55 18.51
CA ALA A 30 -1.32 -10.37 17.67
C ALA A 30 -0.52 -10.45 16.36
N ALA A 31 0.75 -10.86 16.40
CA ALA A 31 1.57 -11.02 15.21
C ALA A 31 1.01 -12.08 14.25
N HIS A 32 0.55 -13.23 14.76
CA HIS A 32 -0.13 -14.25 13.96
C HIS A 32 -1.41 -13.70 13.33
N HIS A 33 -2.22 -12.96 14.10
CA HIS A 33 -3.41 -12.29 13.57
C HIS A 33 -3.05 -11.33 12.43
N HIS A 34 -2.02 -10.49 12.59
CA HIS A 34 -1.57 -9.59 11.53
C HIS A 34 -1.04 -10.34 10.30
N LEU A 35 -0.18 -11.35 10.47
CA LEU A 35 0.39 -12.10 9.35
C LEU A 35 -0.67 -12.86 8.54
N SER A 36 -1.69 -13.40 9.23
CA SER A 36 -2.81 -14.09 8.58
C SER A 36 -3.72 -13.17 7.77
N HIS A 37 -3.84 -11.90 8.11
CA HIS A 37 -4.70 -10.93 7.40
C HIS A 37 -3.95 -10.03 6.41
N LEU A 38 -2.70 -9.68 6.71
CA LEU A 38 -1.92 -8.73 5.90
C LEU A 38 -1.01 -9.42 4.89
N ASN A 39 -0.70 -10.70 5.07
CA ASN A 39 0.28 -11.47 4.31
C ASN A 39 1.73 -10.98 4.53
N TYR A 40 2.62 -11.91 4.89
CA TYR A 40 4.07 -11.67 5.09
C TYR A 40 4.72 -10.84 3.99
N TYR A 41 4.43 -11.15 2.72
CA TYR A 41 5.06 -10.47 1.58
C TYR A 41 4.65 -9.02 1.43
N ARG A 42 3.43 -8.64 1.85
CA ARG A 42 3.00 -7.24 1.87
C ARG A 42 3.79 -6.45 2.91
N LEU A 43 4.08 -7.07 4.07
CA LEU A 43 4.85 -6.43 5.14
C LEU A 43 6.34 -6.28 4.80
N THR A 44 6.89 -7.09 3.87
CA THR A 44 8.30 -7.01 3.45
C THR A 44 8.76 -5.62 3.06
N ALA A 45 7.94 -4.86 2.33
CA ALA A 45 8.28 -3.49 1.92
C ALA A 45 8.50 -2.57 3.13
N TYR A 46 7.78 -2.81 4.22
CA TYR A 46 7.83 -2.03 5.44
C TYR A 46 8.96 -2.49 6.38
N TRP A 47 9.64 -3.60 6.10
CA TRP A 47 10.86 -4.03 6.81
C TRP A 47 12.10 -3.25 6.40
N LEU A 48 12.16 -2.81 5.13
CA LEU A 48 13.35 -2.19 4.55
C LEU A 48 13.94 -1.06 5.41
N PRO A 49 13.15 -0.13 5.99
CA PRO A 49 13.69 0.93 6.84
C PRO A 49 14.31 0.42 8.15
N PHE A 50 13.90 -0.77 8.59
CA PHE A 50 14.31 -1.39 9.84
C PHE A 50 15.38 -2.47 9.65
N GLN A 51 15.74 -2.80 8.40
CA GLN A 51 16.84 -3.70 8.12
C GLN A 51 18.17 -2.97 8.29
N GLU A 52 19.08 -3.59 9.04
CA GLU A 52 20.47 -3.17 9.12
C GLU A 52 21.23 -3.63 7.86
N ASN A 53 20.90 -4.82 7.37
CA ASN A 53 21.50 -5.39 6.17
C ASN A 53 20.44 -6.06 5.31
N THR A 54 20.24 -5.55 4.10
CA THR A 54 19.22 -6.03 3.16
C THR A 54 19.58 -7.35 2.48
N VAL A 55 20.86 -7.75 2.49
CA VAL A 55 21.34 -9.04 1.95
C VAL A 55 21.06 -10.18 2.94
N THR A 56 21.34 -9.95 4.22
CA THR A 56 21.12 -10.95 5.28
C THR A 56 19.71 -10.87 5.90
N HIS A 57 18.95 -9.83 5.56
CA HIS A 57 17.62 -9.51 6.10
C HIS A 57 17.61 -9.36 7.63
N ARG A 58 18.73 -8.96 8.23
CA ARG A 58 18.81 -8.69 9.67
C ARG A 58 18.18 -7.35 9.99
N PHE A 59 17.40 -7.33 11.06
CA PHE A 59 16.78 -6.12 11.59
C PHE A 59 17.76 -5.37 12.50
N LYS A 60 17.59 -4.06 12.60
CA LYS A 60 18.29 -3.21 13.57
C LYS A 60 17.92 -3.67 14.99
N GLN A 61 18.82 -3.45 15.94
CA GLN A 61 18.53 -3.73 17.35
C GLN A 61 17.24 -3.04 17.79
N GLU A 62 16.48 -3.70 18.67
CA GLU A 62 15.23 -3.20 19.24
C GLU A 62 14.09 -2.96 18.24
N THR A 63 14.18 -3.48 17.01
CA THR A 63 13.07 -3.42 16.05
C THR A 63 11.89 -4.25 16.53
N LEU A 64 10.76 -3.62 16.83
CA LEU A 64 9.53 -4.30 17.22
C LEU A 64 8.67 -4.60 15.99
N PHE A 65 7.98 -5.75 15.99
CA PHE A 65 6.98 -6.07 14.97
C PHE A 65 5.88 -5.01 14.91
N ASP A 66 5.49 -4.45 16.05
CA ASP A 66 4.46 -3.42 16.15
C ASP A 66 4.86 -2.13 15.43
N ASP A 67 6.15 -1.79 15.36
CA ASP A 67 6.63 -0.62 14.59
C ASP A 67 6.35 -0.79 13.10
N ILE A 68 6.53 -2.01 12.59
CA ILE A 68 6.22 -2.36 11.20
C ILE A 68 4.73 -2.22 10.94
N ILE A 69 3.90 -2.73 11.86
CA ILE A 69 2.45 -2.64 11.76
C ILE A 69 1.98 -1.19 11.82
N ASN A 70 2.57 -0.37 12.70
CA ASN A 70 2.26 1.05 12.82
C ASN A 70 2.60 1.80 11.53
N LEU A 71 3.77 1.54 10.94
CA LEU A 71 4.16 2.12 9.66
C LEU A 71 3.20 1.71 8.53
N TYR A 72 2.84 0.42 8.45
CA TYR A 72 1.85 -0.07 7.49
C TYR A 72 0.49 0.62 7.66
N MET A 73 0.01 0.73 8.90
CA MET A 73 -1.28 1.33 9.21
C MET A 73 -1.30 2.83 8.92
N PHE A 74 -0.19 3.53 9.15
CA PHE A 74 -0.01 4.92 8.78
C PHE A 74 -0.12 5.11 7.26
N ASP A 75 0.64 4.34 6.47
CA ASP A 75 0.63 4.41 5.00
C ASP A 75 -0.77 4.07 4.44
N LYS A 76 -1.43 3.04 4.99
CA LYS A 76 -2.82 2.71 4.64
C LYS A 76 -3.77 3.89 4.85
N LYS A 77 -3.67 4.58 5.99
CA LYS A 77 -4.52 5.75 6.29
C LYS A 77 -4.21 6.91 5.35
N LEU A 78 -2.93 7.20 5.11
CA LEU A 78 -2.48 8.24 4.20
C LEU A 78 -3.01 8.00 2.78
N ARG A 79 -2.88 6.77 2.27
CA ARG A 79 -3.38 6.39 0.94
C ARG A 79 -4.89 6.59 0.81
N LEU A 80 -5.66 6.31 1.86
CA LEU A 80 -7.11 6.55 1.85
C LEU A 80 -7.44 8.04 1.80
N LEU A 81 -6.74 8.87 2.58
CA LEU A 81 -6.89 10.33 2.53
C LEU A 81 -6.55 10.89 1.15
N LEU A 82 -5.46 10.43 0.55
CA LEU A 82 -5.05 10.84 -0.80
C LEU A 82 -6.07 10.43 -1.85
N LEU A 83 -6.60 9.20 -1.78
CA LEU A 83 -7.63 8.74 -2.72
C LEU A 83 -8.88 9.62 -2.66
N ASN A 84 -9.34 9.96 -1.46
CA ASN A 84 -10.48 10.86 -1.26
C ASN A 84 -10.22 12.27 -1.83
N ALA A 85 -8.99 12.78 -1.72
CA ALA A 85 -8.63 14.07 -2.28
C ALA A 85 -8.59 14.03 -3.83
N VAL A 86 -8.00 12.98 -4.40
CA VAL A 86 -7.90 12.77 -5.86
C VAL A 86 -9.30 12.61 -6.47
N GLU A 87 -10.21 11.89 -5.82
CA GLU A 87 -11.60 11.74 -6.27
C GLU A 87 -12.30 13.09 -6.46
N ARG A 88 -12.15 14.02 -5.50
CA ARG A 88 -12.75 15.37 -5.61
C ARG A 88 -12.19 16.17 -6.78
N ILE A 89 -10.88 16.09 -7.00
CA ILE A 89 -10.22 16.76 -8.12
C ILE A 89 -10.71 16.16 -9.44
N GLU A 90 -10.78 14.84 -9.51
CA GLU A 90 -11.18 14.09 -10.70
C GLU A 90 -12.60 14.44 -11.14
N ILE A 91 -13.55 14.47 -10.20
CA ILE A 91 -14.94 14.92 -10.45
C ILE A 91 -14.95 16.36 -10.98
N SER A 92 -14.23 17.28 -10.31
CA SER A 92 -14.19 18.69 -10.73
C SER A 92 -13.64 18.85 -12.15
N VAL A 93 -12.53 18.19 -12.47
CA VAL A 93 -11.92 18.23 -13.81
C VAL A 93 -12.87 17.65 -14.86
N ARG A 94 -13.49 16.49 -14.58
CA ARG A 94 -14.46 15.85 -15.46
C ARG A 94 -15.65 16.77 -15.76
N THR A 95 -16.18 17.45 -14.74
CA THR A 95 -17.28 18.40 -14.90
C THR A 95 -16.89 19.58 -15.78
N GLN A 96 -15.71 20.17 -15.57
CA GLN A 96 -15.24 21.30 -16.40
C GLN A 96 -15.01 20.88 -17.86
N TRP A 97 -14.43 19.70 -18.09
CA TRP A 97 -14.26 19.17 -19.43
C TRP A 97 -15.59 18.97 -20.15
N ALA A 98 -16.58 18.34 -19.50
CA ALA A 98 -17.91 18.17 -20.08
C ALA A 98 -18.58 19.52 -20.41
N TYR A 99 -18.52 20.48 -19.48
CA TYR A 99 -19.08 21.82 -19.68
C TYR A 99 -18.50 22.51 -20.92
N HIS A 100 -17.16 22.58 -21.03
CA HIS A 100 -16.50 23.25 -22.14
C HIS A 100 -16.68 22.53 -23.48
N LEU A 101 -16.69 21.19 -23.49
CA LEU A 101 -16.91 20.42 -24.72
C LEU A 101 -18.35 20.51 -25.23
N CYS A 102 -19.34 20.48 -24.33
CA CYS A 102 -20.75 20.59 -24.71
C CYS A 102 -21.10 22.01 -25.18
N ILE A 103 -20.71 23.05 -24.44
CA ILE A 103 -21.02 24.43 -24.81
C ILE A 103 -20.18 24.89 -26.01
N GLY A 104 -18.93 24.44 -26.13
CA GLY A 104 -18.10 24.68 -27.32
C GLY A 104 -18.74 24.12 -28.60
N LYS A 105 -19.36 22.93 -28.52
CA LYS A 105 -20.15 22.37 -29.64
C LYS A 105 -21.40 23.17 -29.95
N THR A 106 -22.13 23.64 -28.92
CA THR A 106 -23.31 24.48 -29.13
C THR A 106 -22.95 25.77 -29.84
N LYS A 107 -21.86 26.43 -29.46
CA LYS A 107 -21.41 27.70 -30.07
C LYS A 107 -21.09 27.56 -31.57
N ILE A 108 -20.37 26.51 -31.95
CA ILE A 108 -20.04 26.20 -33.35
C ILE A 108 -21.30 25.87 -34.17
N LEU A 109 -22.24 25.10 -33.63
CA LEU A 109 -23.51 24.83 -34.31
C LEU A 109 -24.39 26.08 -34.44
N THR A 110 -24.38 26.98 -33.45
CA THR A 110 -25.16 28.23 -33.53
C THR A 110 -24.58 29.22 -34.54
N GLU A 111 -23.26 29.22 -34.74
CA GLU A 111 -22.60 30.01 -35.79
C GLU A 111 -22.81 29.40 -37.17
N LEU A 112 -22.80 28.07 -37.31
CA LEU A 112 -23.07 27.37 -38.59
C LEU A 112 -24.55 27.41 -39.02
N MET A 113 -25.51 27.47 -38.08
CA MET A 113 -26.95 27.62 -38.42
C MET A 113 -27.41 29.08 -38.59
N ARG A 114 -26.52 30.06 -38.41
CA ARG A 114 -26.78 31.49 -38.65
C ARG A 114 -26.16 32.01 -39.96
N GLY A 115 -25.54 31.13 -40.75
CA GLY A 115 -25.00 31.41 -42.08
C GLY A 115 -25.92 30.94 -43.19
#